data_AF-A0A221W6J0-F1
#
_entry.id   AF-A0A221W6J0-F1
#
_cell.length_a   1.000
_cell.length_b   1.000
_cell.length_c   1.000
_cell.angle_alpha   90.00
_cell.angle_beta   90.00
_cell.angle_gamma   90.00
#
_symmetry.space_group_name_H-M   'P 1'
#
loop_
_entity.id
_entity.type
_entity.pdbx_description
1 polymer ?
#
loop_
_entity_poly.entity_id
_entity_poly.type
_entity_poly.pdbx_seq_one_letter_code
_entity_poly.pdbx_strand_id
1 'polypeptide(L)'
;MTTALVLGLIGLALVDSTSIGTLFIPIWLLLAPGRVRLGRFAVYLGTIVVFYFAAGLLVMVGADAALGVIGALFASVDQTILRGVQLAAGIALLVLSFRMTSKHRKPKGPGRITRWRERALTEEGSTPSLISLALAAAGMELATMLPYLAAIGLLVTSGIGWGGITLSLAAYCVIMVLPAVVLIGVRLVAHERIDPLLQRMNAWMTKNGNETLSWIVGIAGFLIAQNAVGALLAG
;
A
#
# COMPACT_ATOMS: atom_id res chain seq x y z
N MET A 1 -7.84 22.86 -5.28
CA MET A 1 -8.01 21.42 -5.56
C MET A 1 -9.42 21.18 -6.05
N THR A 2 -9.61 20.32 -7.05
CA THR A 2 -10.95 19.94 -7.53
C THR A 2 -11.59 18.92 -6.59
N THR A 3 -12.92 18.88 -6.53
CA THR A 3 -13.67 17.89 -5.74
C THR A 3 -13.36 16.46 -6.19
N ALA A 4 -13.22 16.24 -7.50
CA ALA A 4 -12.84 14.96 -8.09
C ALA A 4 -11.47 14.47 -7.60
N LEU A 5 -10.47 15.36 -7.53
CA LEU A 5 -9.14 15.02 -7.01
C LEU A 5 -9.23 14.60 -5.53
N VAL A 6 -9.95 15.36 -4.71
CA VAL A 6 -10.11 15.05 -3.28
C VAL A 6 -10.79 13.68 -3.08
N LEU A 7 -11.88 13.42 -3.79
CA LEU A 7 -12.56 12.13 -3.72
C LEU A 7 -11.69 10.98 -4.23
N GLY A 8 -10.91 11.20 -5.30
CA GLY A 8 -9.94 10.24 -5.81
C GLY A 8 -8.86 9.89 -4.78
N LEU A 9 -8.31 10.90 -4.10
CA LEU A 9 -7.30 10.71 -3.06
C LEU A 9 -7.87 9.98 -1.84
N ILE A 10 -9.10 10.30 -1.41
CA ILE A 10 -9.78 9.58 -0.33
C ILE A 10 -9.99 8.11 -0.74
N GLY A 11 -10.50 7.87 -1.94
CA GLY A 11 -10.72 6.50 -2.45
C GLY A 11 -9.43 5.69 -2.49
N LEU A 12 -8.34 6.26 -3.03
CA LEU A 12 -7.03 5.62 -3.05
C LEU A 12 -6.49 5.35 -1.64
N ALA A 13 -6.60 6.32 -0.72
CA ALA A 13 -6.17 6.15 0.67
C ALA A 13 -6.95 5.04 1.39
N LEU A 14 -8.25 4.90 1.10
CA LEU A 14 -9.07 3.82 1.64
C LEU A 14 -8.70 2.47 1.04
N VAL A 15 -8.37 2.39 -0.25
CA VAL A 15 -7.84 1.15 -0.84
C VAL A 15 -6.53 0.77 -0.16
N ASP A 16 -5.62 1.73 0.03
CA ASP A 16 -4.32 1.52 0.69
C ASP A 16 -4.47 1.18 2.18
N SER A 17 -5.54 1.66 2.83
CA SER A 17 -5.90 1.28 4.20
C SER A 17 -6.28 -0.19 4.36
N THR A 18 -6.44 -0.95 3.27
CA THR A 18 -6.69 -2.40 3.31
C THR A 18 -5.44 -3.26 3.14
N SER A 19 -4.25 -2.63 3.04
CA SER A 19 -2.98 -3.34 2.89
C SER A 19 -2.67 -4.22 4.12
N ILE A 20 -1.75 -5.18 3.92
CA ILE A 20 -1.33 -6.10 4.97
C ILE A 20 -0.61 -5.33 6.09
N GLY A 21 0.13 -4.27 5.74
CA GLY A 21 0.73 -3.35 6.69
C GLY A 21 -0.32 -2.54 7.48
N THR A 22 -1.27 -1.90 6.80
CA THR A 22 -2.09 -0.83 7.42
C THR A 22 -3.26 -1.33 8.26
N LEU A 23 -3.88 -2.47 7.91
CA LEU A 23 -5.05 -2.99 8.64
C LEU A 23 -4.84 -4.37 9.24
N PHE A 24 -4.14 -5.24 8.51
CA PHE A 24 -4.00 -6.63 8.92
C PHE A 24 -3.15 -6.74 10.21
N ILE A 25 -2.02 -6.04 10.30
CA ILE A 25 -1.20 -6.03 11.53
C ILE A 25 -2.00 -5.44 12.72
N PRO A 26 -2.68 -4.28 12.61
CA PRO A 26 -3.52 -3.78 13.70
C PRO A 26 -4.64 -4.72 14.14
N ILE A 27 -5.41 -5.30 13.20
CA ILE A 27 -6.47 -6.26 13.52
C ILE A 27 -5.88 -7.47 14.24
N TRP A 28 -4.74 -7.96 13.77
CA TRP A 28 -4.08 -9.10 14.35
C TRP A 28 -3.53 -8.81 15.76
N LEU A 29 -3.00 -7.61 16.00
CA LEU A 29 -2.60 -7.17 17.34
C LEU A 29 -3.81 -7.00 18.28
N LEU A 30 -4.97 -6.55 17.78
CA LEU A 30 -6.21 -6.44 18.56
C LEU A 30 -6.82 -7.80 18.92
N LEU A 31 -6.49 -8.86 18.18
CA LEU A 31 -6.89 -10.24 18.47
C LEU A 31 -5.95 -10.94 19.46
N ALA A 32 -4.82 -10.32 19.85
CA ALA A 32 -3.92 -10.90 20.85
C ALA A 32 -4.57 -10.86 22.26
N PRO A 33 -4.50 -11.96 23.03
CA PRO A 33 -5.07 -11.99 24.38
C PRO A 33 -4.35 -11.00 25.30
N GLY A 34 -5.12 -10.14 25.97
CA GLY A 34 -4.62 -9.16 26.93
C GLY A 34 -5.15 -7.74 26.74
N ARG A 35 -4.65 -6.82 27.57
CA ARG A 35 -5.01 -5.39 27.52
C ARG A 35 -4.43 -4.69 26.30
N VAL A 36 -5.24 -3.88 25.61
CA VAL A 36 -4.84 -3.07 24.46
C VAL A 36 -3.77 -2.07 24.89
N ARG A 37 -2.54 -2.20 24.38
CA ARG A 37 -1.43 -1.30 24.69
C ARG A 37 -1.41 -0.13 23.71
N LEU A 38 -2.21 0.90 23.98
CA LEU A 38 -2.38 2.07 23.08
C LEU A 38 -1.05 2.70 22.64
N GLY A 39 -0.06 2.77 23.52
CA GLY A 39 1.26 3.30 23.16
C GLY A 39 1.96 2.52 22.03
N ARG A 40 1.84 1.19 22.00
CA ARG A 40 2.44 0.37 20.94
C ARG A 40 1.73 0.55 19.60
N PHE A 41 0.41 0.68 19.62
CA PHE A 41 -0.36 0.98 18.41
C PHE A 41 -0.07 2.40 17.89
N ALA A 42 0.04 3.39 18.77
CA ALA A 42 0.38 4.75 18.39
C ALA A 42 1.78 4.84 17.77
N VAL A 43 2.78 4.16 18.34
CA VAL A 43 4.13 4.08 17.75
C VAL A 43 4.08 3.38 16.40
N TYR A 44 3.34 2.28 16.28
CA TYR A 44 3.21 1.54 15.03
C TYR A 44 2.56 2.37 13.92
N LEU A 45 1.37 2.93 14.16
CA LEU A 45 0.65 3.74 13.18
C LEU A 45 1.40 5.04 12.87
N GLY A 46 2.01 5.67 13.88
CA GLY A 46 2.87 6.83 13.69
C GLY A 46 4.08 6.52 12.82
N THR A 47 4.71 5.35 13.00
CA THR A 47 5.82 4.91 12.15
C THR A 47 5.37 4.74 10.70
N ILE A 48 4.21 4.13 10.46
CA ILE A 48 3.64 4.01 9.11
C ILE A 48 3.40 5.39 8.49
N VAL A 49 2.70 6.29 9.20
CA VAL A 49 2.41 7.63 8.68
C VAL A 49 3.69 8.37 8.32
N VAL A 50 4.66 8.41 9.24
CA VAL A 50 5.94 9.11 9.01
C VAL A 50 6.73 8.47 7.88
N PHE A 51 6.81 7.13 7.83
CA PHE A 51 7.54 6.43 6.79
C PHE A 51 6.94 6.68 5.40
N TYR A 52 5.61 6.54 5.25
CA TYR A 52 4.94 6.78 3.98
C TYR A 52 5.09 8.23 3.56
N PHE A 53 4.85 9.16 4.48
CA PHE A 53 5.00 10.59 4.20
C PHE A 53 6.43 10.93 3.75
N ALA A 54 7.45 10.44 4.46
CA ALA A 54 8.85 10.62 4.08
C ALA A 54 9.19 9.97 2.73
N ALA A 55 8.69 8.75 2.47
CA ALA A 55 8.87 8.07 1.19
C ALA A 55 8.20 8.85 0.05
N GLY A 56 7.01 9.41 0.26
CA GLY A 56 6.33 10.22 -0.76
C GLY A 56 7.06 11.52 -1.04
N LEU A 57 7.59 12.20 -0.01
CA LEU A 57 8.46 13.36 -0.19
C LEU A 57 9.74 12.99 -0.96
N LEU A 58 10.35 11.86 -0.64
CA LEU A 58 11.54 11.37 -1.34
C LEU A 58 11.23 11.09 -2.82
N VAL A 59 10.09 10.47 -3.11
CA VAL A 59 9.62 10.24 -4.49
C VAL A 59 9.40 11.57 -5.18
N MET A 60 8.75 12.54 -4.55
CA MET A 60 8.50 13.86 -5.16
C MET A 60 9.79 14.61 -5.49
N VAL A 61 10.76 14.64 -4.58
CA VAL A 61 12.04 15.33 -4.79
C VAL A 61 12.93 14.56 -5.77
N GLY A 62 12.89 13.23 -5.72
CA GLY A 62 13.72 12.35 -6.56
C GLY A 62 13.14 12.05 -7.94
N ALA A 63 11.86 12.33 -8.19
CA ALA A 63 11.18 11.96 -9.42
C ALA A 63 11.85 12.55 -10.66
N ASP A 64 12.09 13.87 -10.68
CA ASP A 64 12.69 14.54 -11.84
C ASP A 64 14.13 14.06 -12.08
N ALA A 65 14.92 13.89 -11.01
CA ALA A 65 16.27 13.37 -11.10
C ALA A 65 16.29 11.92 -11.63
N ALA A 66 15.39 11.06 -11.11
CA ALA A 66 15.26 9.68 -11.56
C ALA A 66 14.81 9.60 -13.03
N LEU A 67 13.82 10.39 -13.43
CA LEU A 67 13.35 10.48 -14.81
C LEU A 67 14.46 11.00 -15.74
N GLY A 68 15.26 11.96 -15.31
CA GLY A 68 16.42 12.44 -16.06
C GLY A 68 17.47 11.36 -16.30
N VAL A 69 17.81 10.58 -15.27
CA VAL A 69 18.75 9.45 -15.39
C VAL A 69 18.20 8.34 -16.29
N ILE A 70 16.92 7.96 -16.09
CA ILE A 70 16.26 6.95 -16.92
C ILE A 70 16.21 7.43 -18.37
N GLY A 71 15.81 8.68 -18.61
CA GLY A 71 15.78 9.28 -19.94
C GLY A 71 17.15 9.26 -20.61
N ALA A 72 18.21 9.59 -19.89
CA ALA A 72 19.58 9.54 -20.41
C ALA A 72 20.03 8.11 -20.75
N LEU A 73 19.70 7.12 -19.93
CA LEU A 73 20.02 5.70 -20.17
C LEU A 73 19.35 5.15 -21.42
N PHE A 74 18.11 5.58 -21.68
CA PHE A 74 17.31 5.12 -22.82
C PHE A 74 17.30 6.09 -24.00
N ALA A 75 18.07 7.18 -23.95
CA ALA A 75 18.08 8.22 -24.99
C ALA A 75 18.50 7.69 -26.37
N SER A 76 19.34 6.65 -26.41
CA SER A 76 19.81 6.01 -27.64
C SER A 76 18.89 4.89 -28.15
N VAL A 77 17.83 4.56 -27.41
CA VAL A 77 16.88 3.51 -27.78
C VAL A 77 15.71 4.11 -28.54
N ASP A 78 15.34 3.49 -29.65
CA ASP A 78 14.19 3.90 -30.46
C ASP A 78 12.91 3.94 -29.60
N GLN A 79 12.15 5.04 -29.69
CA GLN A 79 10.90 5.20 -28.94
C GLN A 79 9.88 4.10 -29.26
N THR A 80 9.87 3.57 -30.49
CA THR A 80 9.02 2.46 -30.91
C THR A 80 9.35 1.20 -30.13
N ILE A 81 10.64 0.93 -29.91
CA ILE A 81 11.11 -0.21 -29.12
C ILE A 81 10.73 -0.02 -27.65
N LEU A 82 10.94 1.17 -27.08
CA LEU A 82 10.56 1.46 -25.70
C LEU A 82 9.05 1.30 -25.47
N ARG A 83 8.22 1.78 -26.41
CA ARG A 83 6.76 1.60 -26.37
C ARG A 83 6.37 0.13 -26.56
N GLY A 84 7.07 -0.61 -27.40
CA GLY A 84 6.90 -2.07 -27.55
C GLY A 84 7.22 -2.84 -26.27
N VAL A 85 8.30 -2.48 -25.57
CA VAL A 85 8.67 -3.04 -24.26
C VAL A 85 7.62 -2.67 -23.20
N GLN A 86 7.14 -1.43 -23.19
CA GLN A 86 6.05 -0.99 -22.30
C GLN A 86 4.77 -1.81 -22.53
N LEU A 87 4.40 -2.04 -23.80
CA LEU A 87 3.26 -2.86 -24.17
C LEU A 87 3.43 -4.30 -23.67
N ALA A 88 4.60 -4.90 -23.93
CA ALA A 88 4.91 -6.25 -23.47
C ALA A 88 4.85 -6.36 -21.94
N ALA A 89 5.36 -5.37 -21.21
CA ALA A 89 5.29 -5.31 -19.75
C ALA A 89 3.84 -5.20 -19.25
N GLY A 90 3.01 -4.34 -19.86
CA GLY A 90 1.59 -4.21 -19.53
C GLY A 90 0.82 -5.52 -19.73
N ILE A 91 1.03 -6.19 -20.88
CA ILE A 91 0.43 -7.50 -21.18
C ILE A 91 0.92 -8.56 -20.18
N ALA A 92 2.22 -8.58 -19.86
CA ALA A 92 2.78 -9.53 -18.91
C ALA A 92 2.16 -9.38 -17.51
N LEU A 93 1.97 -8.14 -17.03
CA LEU A 93 1.29 -7.86 -15.76
C LEU A 93 -0.18 -8.31 -15.80
N LEU A 94 -0.88 -8.06 -16.90
CA LEU A 94 -2.27 -8.49 -17.08
C LEU A 94 -2.39 -10.03 -17.06
N VAL A 95 -1.51 -10.74 -17.76
CA VAL A 95 -1.48 -12.21 -17.74
C VAL A 95 -1.11 -12.75 -16.36
N LEU A 96 -0.17 -12.10 -15.67
CA LEU A 96 0.24 -12.48 -14.32
C LEU A 96 -0.92 -12.34 -13.33
N SER A 97 -1.72 -11.27 -13.43
CA SER A 97 -2.95 -11.06 -12.66
C SER A 97 -3.90 -12.27 -12.80
N PHE A 98 -4.24 -12.70 -14.02
CA PHE A 98 -5.10 -13.87 -14.20
C PHE A 98 -4.52 -15.16 -13.57
N ARG A 99 -3.19 -15.32 -13.59
CA ARG A 99 -2.54 -16.46 -12.93
C ARG A 99 -2.53 -16.35 -11.40
N MET A 100 -2.51 -15.15 -10.84
CA MET A 100 -2.67 -14.91 -9.40
C MET A 100 -4.08 -15.27 -8.94
N THR A 101 -5.11 -14.93 -9.71
CA THR A 101 -6.51 -15.31 -9.46
C THR A 101 -6.73 -16.83 -9.54
N SER A 102 -6.13 -17.50 -10.53
CA SER A 102 -6.32 -18.94 -10.75
C SER A 102 -5.66 -19.81 -9.67
N LYS A 103 -4.60 -19.33 -9.02
CA LYS A 103 -3.89 -20.08 -7.99
C LYS A 103 -4.48 -19.78 -6.62
N HIS A 104 -5.65 -20.37 -6.33
CA HIS A 104 -6.15 -20.58 -4.97
C HIS A 104 -5.19 -21.52 -4.22
N ARG A 105 -4.01 -21.01 -3.87
CA ARG A 105 -3.04 -21.75 -3.09
C ARG A 105 -3.58 -21.76 -1.67
N LYS A 106 -4.13 -22.91 -1.25
CA LYS A 106 -4.49 -23.16 0.15
C LYS A 106 -3.35 -22.65 1.03
N PRO A 107 -3.60 -21.77 2.01
CA PRO A 107 -2.54 -21.26 2.87
C PRO A 107 -1.85 -22.46 3.51
N LYS A 108 -0.54 -22.59 3.32
CA LYS A 108 0.28 -23.59 4.00
C LYS A 108 0.44 -23.19 5.47
N GLY A 109 -0.63 -23.38 6.24
CA GLY A 109 -0.65 -23.42 7.70
C GLY A 109 -0.18 -22.16 8.46
N PRO A 110 -0.51 -22.07 9.76
CA PRO A 110 -0.03 -21.00 10.63
C PRO A 110 1.42 -21.30 11.05
N GLY A 111 2.40 -21.06 10.18
CA GLY A 111 3.78 -21.54 10.40
C GLY A 111 4.85 -20.49 10.68
N ARG A 112 4.82 -19.34 10.00
CA ARG A 112 5.87 -18.29 10.11
C ARG A 112 5.35 -17.03 10.81
N ILE A 113 4.17 -16.53 10.44
CA ILE A 113 3.56 -15.35 11.07
C ILE A 113 3.23 -15.58 12.55
N THR A 114 2.79 -16.79 12.92
CA THR A 114 2.57 -17.20 14.33
C THR A 114 3.85 -17.32 15.14
N ARG A 115 5.00 -17.65 14.53
CA ARG A 115 6.30 -17.63 15.22
C ARG A 115 6.88 -16.23 15.36
N TRP A 116 6.54 -15.33 14.45
CA TRP A 116 6.82 -13.90 14.57
C TRP A 116 5.93 -13.25 15.64
N ARG A 117 4.70 -13.77 15.87
CA ARG A 117 3.77 -13.41 16.97
C ARG A 117 4.39 -13.52 18.34
N GLU A 118 5.00 -14.66 18.64
CA GLU A 118 5.61 -14.87 19.94
C GLU A 118 6.79 -13.91 20.16
N ARG A 119 7.58 -13.63 19.12
CA ARG A 119 8.73 -12.72 19.24
C ARG A 119 8.38 -11.24 19.37
N ALA A 120 7.26 -10.80 18.78
CA ALA A 120 6.82 -9.40 18.90
C ALA A 120 6.01 -9.12 20.17
N LEU A 121 5.47 -10.17 20.82
CA LEU A 121 4.62 -10.06 22.01
C LEU A 121 5.31 -10.54 23.30
N THR A 122 6.46 -11.20 23.25
CA THR A 122 7.26 -11.46 24.47
C THR A 122 7.70 -10.14 25.11
N GLU A 123 7.73 -10.12 26.43
CA GLU A 123 7.95 -8.94 27.28
C GLU A 123 9.31 -8.24 27.06
N GLU A 124 10.20 -8.83 26.26
CA GLU A 124 11.55 -8.35 25.93
C GLU A 124 11.67 -7.60 24.59
N GLY A 125 10.60 -7.51 23.79
CA GLY A 125 10.61 -6.79 22.52
C GLY A 125 10.68 -5.28 22.71
N SER A 126 11.89 -4.71 22.59
CA SER A 126 12.16 -3.27 22.68
C SER A 126 11.43 -2.50 21.56
N THR A 127 10.96 -1.27 21.84
CA THR A 127 10.38 -0.32 20.87
C THR A 127 11.08 -0.30 19.50
N PRO A 128 12.44 -0.34 19.40
CA PRO A 128 13.12 -0.43 18.11
C PRO A 128 12.82 -1.70 17.31
N SER A 129 12.46 -2.82 17.92
CA SER A 129 12.06 -4.04 17.20
C SER A 129 10.70 -3.91 16.52
N LEU A 130 9.78 -3.08 17.05
CA LEU A 130 8.50 -2.79 16.40
C LEU A 130 8.69 -1.82 15.23
N ILE A 131 9.57 -0.83 15.40
CA ILE A 131 9.93 0.13 14.34
C ILE A 131 10.59 -0.61 13.18
N SER A 132 11.57 -1.47 13.44
CA SER A 132 12.25 -2.24 12.38
C SER A 132 11.30 -3.20 11.66
N LEU A 133 10.34 -3.79 12.38
CA LEU A 133 9.30 -4.61 11.78
C LEU A 133 8.38 -3.78 10.88
N ALA A 134 7.93 -2.61 11.34
CA ALA A 134 7.10 -1.71 10.56
C ALA A 134 7.83 -1.22 9.30
N LEU A 135 9.11 -0.86 9.41
CA LEU A 135 9.95 -0.45 8.28
C LEU A 135 10.19 -1.60 7.30
N ALA A 136 10.44 -2.83 7.78
CA ALA A 136 10.62 -3.99 6.93
C ALA A 136 9.33 -4.38 6.19
N ALA A 137 8.19 -4.33 6.87
CA ALA A 137 6.88 -4.57 6.26
C ALA A 137 6.54 -3.50 5.23
N ALA A 138 6.67 -2.22 5.59
CA ALA A 138 6.36 -1.10 4.71
C ALA A 138 7.34 -1.02 3.52
N GLY A 139 8.62 -1.34 3.72
CA GLY A 139 9.61 -1.43 2.64
C GLY A 139 9.31 -2.55 1.64
N MET A 140 8.81 -3.70 2.10
CA MET A 140 8.38 -4.79 1.21
C MET A 140 7.11 -4.42 0.44
N GLU A 141 6.18 -3.70 1.07
CA GLU A 141 4.97 -3.23 0.40
C GLU A 141 5.25 -2.11 -0.60
N LEU A 142 6.34 -1.34 -0.46
CA LEU A 142 6.62 -0.14 -1.26
C LEU A 142 6.65 -0.42 -2.77
N ALA A 143 7.07 -1.61 -3.17
CA ALA A 143 7.08 -2.08 -4.55
C ALA A 143 5.67 -2.39 -5.11
N THR A 144 4.67 -2.51 -4.25
CA THR A 144 3.28 -2.88 -4.57
C THR A 144 2.26 -1.79 -4.23
N MET A 145 2.70 -0.62 -3.74
CA MET A 145 1.87 0.53 -3.37
C MET A 145 1.37 1.32 -4.60
N LEU A 146 0.79 0.62 -5.57
CA LEU A 146 0.20 1.24 -6.76
C LEU A 146 -0.80 2.36 -6.42
N PRO A 147 -1.66 2.23 -5.39
CA PRO A 147 -2.56 3.32 -5.00
C PRO A 147 -1.81 4.59 -4.52
N TYR A 148 -0.78 4.43 -3.71
CA TYR A 148 0.00 5.55 -3.18
C TYR A 148 0.79 6.27 -4.28
N LEU A 149 1.45 5.52 -5.16
CA LEU A 149 2.18 6.09 -6.30
C LEU A 149 1.23 6.79 -7.28
N ALA A 150 0.04 6.24 -7.51
CA ALA A 150 -1.00 6.90 -8.30
C ALA A 150 -1.46 8.20 -7.64
N ALA A 151 -1.64 8.23 -6.31
CA ALA A 151 -1.98 9.44 -5.57
C ALA A 151 -0.91 10.53 -5.71
N ILE A 152 0.38 10.16 -5.60
CA ILE A 152 1.50 11.09 -5.84
C ILE A 152 1.45 11.63 -7.28
N GLY A 153 1.25 10.77 -8.28
CA GLY A 153 1.12 11.19 -9.68
C GLY A 153 -0.03 12.18 -9.92
N LEU A 154 -1.21 11.91 -9.33
CA LEU A 154 -2.35 12.82 -9.37
C LEU A 154 -2.04 14.17 -8.70
N LEU A 155 -1.34 14.16 -7.57
CA LEU A 155 -0.97 15.39 -6.87
C LEU A 155 0.03 16.22 -7.66
N VAL A 156 1.09 15.60 -8.21
CA VAL A 156 2.12 16.27 -9.01
C VAL A 156 1.53 16.88 -10.29
N THR A 157 0.56 16.21 -10.91
CA THR A 157 -0.10 16.69 -12.14
C THR A 157 -1.26 17.66 -11.89
N SER A 158 -1.69 17.85 -10.63
CA SER A 158 -2.85 18.69 -10.29
C SER A 158 -2.60 20.20 -10.35
N GLY A 159 -1.34 20.62 -10.56
CA GLY A 159 -0.94 22.03 -10.63
C GLY A 159 -0.99 22.77 -9.29
N ILE A 160 -1.21 22.07 -8.17
CA ILE A 160 -1.12 22.68 -6.84
C ILE A 160 0.35 22.85 -6.43
N GLY A 161 0.67 23.95 -5.75
CA GLY A 161 2.05 24.20 -5.30
C GLY A 161 2.54 23.14 -4.30
N TRP A 162 3.86 23.06 -4.13
CA TRP A 162 4.53 22.09 -3.25
C TRP A 162 3.90 21.98 -1.85
N GLY A 163 3.58 23.11 -1.22
CA GLY A 163 2.91 23.10 0.09
C GLY A 163 1.53 22.42 0.07
N GLY A 164 0.76 22.60 -1.01
CA GLY A 164 -0.52 21.92 -1.20
C GLY A 164 -0.35 20.41 -1.42
N ILE A 165 0.67 19.99 -2.17
CA ILE A 165 0.99 18.58 -2.35
C ILE A 165 1.40 17.95 -1.02
N THR A 166 2.33 18.57 -0.29
CA THR A 166 2.80 18.08 1.01
C THR A 166 1.67 17.95 2.01
N LEU A 167 0.78 18.95 2.11
CA LEU A 167 -0.38 18.88 2.99
C LEU A 167 -1.36 17.77 2.58
N SER A 168 -1.60 17.62 1.28
CA SER A 168 -2.49 16.57 0.75
C SER A 168 -1.92 15.17 0.99
N LEU A 169 -0.60 15.01 0.88
CA LEU A 169 0.10 13.76 1.17
C LEU A 169 0.00 13.41 2.66
N ALA A 170 0.19 14.38 3.54
CA ALA A 170 -0.02 14.19 4.98
C ALA A 170 -1.46 13.76 5.29
N ALA A 171 -2.45 14.43 4.69
CA ALA A 171 -3.86 14.08 4.83
C ALA A 171 -4.16 12.67 4.31
N TYR A 172 -3.60 12.29 3.17
CA TYR A 172 -3.69 10.94 2.61
C TYR A 172 -3.18 9.90 3.61
N CYS A 173 -1.98 10.09 4.17
CA CYS A 173 -1.41 9.16 5.15
C CYS A 173 -2.26 9.04 6.41
N VAL A 174 -2.88 10.13 6.87
CA VAL A 174 -3.81 10.11 8.02
C VAL A 174 -5.08 9.33 7.69
N ILE A 175 -5.70 9.58 6.54
CA ILE A 175 -6.89 8.86 6.08
C ILE A 175 -6.61 7.36 5.97
N MET A 176 -5.42 7.01 5.46
CA MET A 176 -4.98 5.62 5.32
C MET A 176 -4.94 4.85 6.66
N VAL A 177 -4.52 5.49 7.76
CA VAL A 177 -4.47 4.82 9.08
C VAL A 177 -5.77 4.96 9.89
N LEU A 178 -6.69 5.83 9.45
CA LEU A 178 -7.93 6.14 10.16
C LEU A 178 -8.77 4.89 10.47
N PRO A 179 -8.97 3.92 9.55
CA PRO A 179 -9.73 2.71 9.86
C PRO A 179 -9.14 1.90 11.02
N ALA A 180 -7.81 1.80 11.11
CA ALA A 180 -7.14 1.12 12.22
C ALA A 180 -7.35 1.86 13.55
N VAL A 181 -7.28 3.20 13.55
CA VAL A 181 -7.58 4.03 14.73
C VAL A 181 -9.02 3.82 15.19
N VAL A 182 -9.98 3.79 14.25
CA VAL A 182 -11.40 3.52 14.56
C VAL A 182 -11.57 2.14 15.17
N LEU A 183 -10.95 1.10 14.60
CA LEU A 183 -11.03 -0.27 15.15
C LEU A 183 -10.49 -0.35 16.58
N ILE A 184 -9.38 0.34 16.86
CA ILE A 184 -8.82 0.42 18.22
C ILE A 184 -9.83 1.12 19.14
N GLY A 185 -10.38 2.26 18.74
CA GLY A 185 -11.38 3.00 19.52
C GLY A 185 -12.62 2.16 19.84
N VAL A 186 -13.16 1.44 18.86
CA VAL A 186 -14.30 0.54 19.08
C VAL A 186 -13.92 -0.62 20.00
N ARG A 187 -12.71 -1.18 19.89
CA ARG A 187 -12.24 -2.24 20.80
C ARG A 187 -12.14 -1.79 22.25
N LEU A 188 -11.81 -0.53 22.51
CA LEU A 188 -11.77 0.03 23.86
C LEU A 188 -13.17 0.14 24.49
N VAL A 189 -14.21 0.39 23.68
CA VAL A 189 -15.58 0.61 24.17
C VAL A 189 -16.42 -0.68 24.18
N ALA A 190 -16.19 -1.58 23.22
CA ALA A 190 -17.06 -2.72 22.93
C ALA A 190 -16.29 -4.04 22.78
N HIS A 191 -15.37 -4.32 23.72
CA HIS A 191 -14.40 -5.42 23.66
C HIS A 191 -14.99 -6.78 23.21
N GLU A 192 -16.06 -7.25 23.86
CA GLU A 192 -16.67 -8.56 23.59
C GLU A 192 -17.49 -8.60 22.29
N ARG A 193 -18.03 -7.45 21.85
CA ARG A 193 -18.90 -7.38 20.65
C ARG A 193 -18.11 -7.32 19.35
N ILE A 194 -16.91 -6.75 19.38
CA ILE A 194 -16.08 -6.59 18.18
C ILE A 194 -15.20 -7.81 17.89
N ASP A 195 -14.95 -8.68 18.88
CA ASP A 195 -14.18 -9.92 18.70
C ASP A 195 -14.65 -10.80 17.52
N PRO A 196 -15.94 -11.15 17.39
CA PRO A 196 -16.40 -11.95 16.25
C PRO A 196 -16.21 -11.22 14.90
N LEU A 197 -16.32 -9.90 14.89
CA LEU A 197 -16.08 -9.10 13.68
C LEU A 197 -14.59 -9.12 13.30
N LEU A 198 -13.69 -8.89 14.26
CA LEU A 198 -12.24 -8.91 14.02
C LEU A 198 -11.76 -10.29 13.53
N GLN A 199 -12.31 -11.36 14.09
CA GLN A 199 -12.01 -12.72 13.62
C GLN A 199 -12.51 -12.96 12.18
N ARG A 200 -13.71 -12.49 11.84
CA ARG A 200 -14.24 -12.54 10.46
C ARG A 200 -13.37 -11.73 9.50
N MET A 201 -12.98 -10.52 9.87
CA MET A 201 -12.10 -9.67 9.06
C MET A 201 -10.74 -10.34 8.84
N ASN A 202 -10.13 -10.89 9.89
CA ASN A 202 -8.87 -11.62 9.79
C ASN A 202 -8.99 -12.84 8.85
N ALA A 203 -10.07 -13.61 8.97
CA ALA A 203 -10.33 -14.74 8.09
C ALA A 203 -10.58 -14.31 6.63
N TRP A 204 -11.34 -13.23 6.43
CA TRP A 204 -11.60 -12.66 5.11
C TRP A 204 -10.32 -12.13 4.45
N MET A 205 -9.49 -11.37 5.17
CA MET A 205 -8.22 -10.86 4.64
C MET A 205 -7.26 -12.00 4.28
N THR A 206 -7.17 -13.03 5.13
CA THR A 206 -6.34 -14.21 4.86
C THR A 206 -6.82 -14.99 3.63
N LYS A 207 -8.13 -15.00 3.38
CA LYS A 207 -8.74 -15.69 2.24
C LYS A 207 -8.65 -14.89 0.93
N ASN A 208 -8.89 -13.59 0.99
CA ASN A 208 -9.12 -12.74 -0.19
C ASN A 208 -7.96 -11.78 -0.52
N GLY A 209 -6.92 -11.69 0.33
CA GLY A 209 -5.80 -10.76 0.10
C GLY A 209 -5.09 -10.93 -1.25
N ASN A 210 -5.03 -12.15 -1.78
CA ASN A 210 -4.47 -12.42 -3.10
C ASN A 210 -5.38 -11.94 -4.26
N GLU A 211 -6.69 -11.89 -4.06
CA GLU A 211 -7.64 -11.52 -5.10
C GLU A 211 -7.63 -10.02 -5.37
N THR A 212 -7.59 -9.19 -4.32
CA THR A 212 -7.50 -7.72 -4.46
C THR A 212 -6.21 -7.30 -5.16
N LEU A 213 -5.06 -7.88 -4.76
CA LEU A 213 -3.77 -7.59 -5.39
C LEU A 213 -3.77 -7.99 -6.87
N SER A 214 -4.37 -9.14 -7.19
CA SER A 214 -4.53 -9.60 -8.58
C SER A 214 -5.29 -8.59 -9.43
N TRP A 215 -6.42 -8.06 -8.94
CA TRP A 215 -7.21 -7.07 -9.65
C TRP A 215 -6.46 -5.76 -9.87
N ILE A 216 -5.75 -5.24 -8.85
CA ILE A 216 -4.96 -4.01 -8.97
C ILE A 216 -3.86 -4.20 -10.03
N VAL A 217 -3.13 -5.31 -9.98
CA VAL A 217 -2.09 -5.64 -10.97
C VAL A 217 -2.68 -5.77 -12.38
N GLY A 218 -3.88 -6.35 -12.50
CA GLY A 218 -4.59 -6.48 -13.76
C GLY A 218 -4.98 -5.14 -14.37
N ILE A 219 -5.60 -4.25 -13.58
CA ILE A 219 -5.97 -2.90 -14.02
C ILE A 219 -4.73 -2.10 -14.42
N ALA A 220 -3.67 -2.12 -13.60
CA ALA A 220 -2.43 -1.44 -13.91
C ALA A 220 -1.80 -1.97 -15.22
N GLY A 221 -1.72 -3.29 -15.39
CA GLY A 221 -1.22 -3.91 -16.61
C GLY A 221 -2.02 -3.53 -17.85
N PHE A 222 -3.35 -3.51 -17.75
CA PHE A 222 -4.24 -3.08 -18.82
C PHE A 222 -4.01 -1.61 -19.21
N LEU A 223 -3.97 -0.70 -18.24
CA LEU A 223 -3.77 0.73 -18.49
C LEU A 223 -2.40 1.02 -19.13
N ILE A 224 -1.35 0.33 -18.67
CA ILE A 224 0.01 0.44 -19.24
C ILE A 224 0.00 -0.04 -20.71
N ALA A 225 -0.62 -1.20 -20.98
CA ALA A 225 -0.71 -1.74 -22.33
C ALA A 225 -1.53 -0.82 -23.25
N GLN A 226 -2.69 -0.35 -22.79
CA GLN A 226 -3.56 0.55 -23.53
C GLN A 226 -2.82 1.86 -23.90
N ASN A 227 -2.11 2.46 -22.95
CA ASN A 227 -1.33 3.67 -23.18
C ASN A 227 -0.23 3.44 -24.24
N ALA A 228 0.47 2.31 -24.17
CA ALA A 228 1.51 1.98 -25.14
C ALA A 228 0.94 1.76 -26.55
N VAL A 229 -0.20 1.07 -26.68
CA VAL A 229 -0.91 0.92 -27.97
C VAL A 229 -1.30 2.27 -28.54
N GLY A 230 -1.93 3.13 -27.74
CA GLY A 230 -2.33 4.47 -28.18
C GLY A 230 -1.13 5.28 -28.69
N ALA A 231 -0.01 5.23 -27.97
CA ALA A 231 1.22 5.90 -28.39
C ALA A 231 1.83 5.29 -29.66
N LEU A 232 1.80 3.97 -29.84
CA LEU A 232 2.32 3.31 -31.06
C LEU A 232 1.46 3.58 -32.30
N LEU A 233 0.14 3.75 -32.14
CA LEU A 233 -0.78 4.02 -33.24
C LEU A 233 -0.82 5.51 -33.64
N ALA A 234 -0.45 6.41 -32.71
CA ALA A 234 -0.45 7.86 -32.93
C ALA A 234 0.92 8.41 -33.38
N GLY A 235 1.98 7.59 -33.34
CA GLY A 235 3.31 7.91 -33.87
C GLY A 235 3.47 7.37 -35.29
#